data_AF-A0A9W9I8T5-F1
#
_entry.id   AF-A0A9W9I8T5-F1
#
_cell.length_a   1.000
_cell.length_b   1.000
_cell.length_c   1.000
_cell.angle_alpha   90.00
_cell.angle_beta   90.00
_cell.angle_gamma   90.00
#
_symmetry.space_group_name_H-M   'P 1'
#
loop_
_entity.id
_entity.type
_entity.pdbx_description
1 polymer ?
#
loop_
_entity_poly.entity_id
_entity_poly.type
_entity_poly.pdbx_seq_one_letter_code
_entity_poly.pdbx_strand_id
1 'polypeptide(L)'
;MSEPTIANRMLKACEAGDLPALQQLFQSQNIKPGTQVRWQGPSDSPEDSPPPTHELVTAAIAHAHVPVISFILSIYSKGDISCGTIVQGIINNPSLEILALLYRHSPGIVNFEFDPLRTFLTEACRGPQSPSTPASSDQVALLDYLLDHGAAPDEGALGGCGALLPAIESGWVPLEIMKKMLARGAVVGIIVFGAAVRMRRVDVLRLFFEKAEFSGQLDPQTILEKARGSGDREVVAVVDEGIKKLEQRKNASQEGASNSWWQFWKQA
;
A
#
# COMPACT_ATOMS: atom_id res chain seq x y z
N MET A 1 -35.48 24.25 -15.96
CA MET A 1 -34.34 23.45 -15.48
C MET A 1 -33.12 24.33 -15.61
N SER A 2 -32.38 24.59 -14.53
CA SER A 2 -31.13 25.36 -14.58
C SER A 2 -30.07 24.60 -15.39
N GLU A 3 -29.23 25.33 -16.12
CA GLU A 3 -28.12 24.71 -16.85
C GLU A 3 -27.12 24.09 -15.85
N PRO A 4 -26.54 22.91 -16.18
CA PRO A 4 -25.52 22.31 -15.33
C PRO A 4 -24.26 23.19 -15.31
N THR A 5 -23.75 23.46 -14.10
CA THR A 5 -22.51 24.23 -13.87
C THR A 5 -21.32 23.65 -14.64
N ILE A 6 -20.31 24.49 -14.92
CA ILE A 6 -19.05 24.05 -15.54
C ILE A 6 -18.44 22.86 -14.79
N ALA A 7 -18.43 22.92 -13.45
CA ALA A 7 -17.93 21.81 -12.62
C ALA A 7 -18.62 20.48 -12.93
N ASN A 8 -19.95 20.46 -12.93
CA ASN A 8 -20.73 19.26 -13.22
C ASN A 8 -20.48 18.74 -14.65
N ARG A 9 -20.33 19.63 -15.62
CA ARG A 9 -20.04 19.24 -17.00
C ARG A 9 -18.66 18.60 -17.14
N MET A 10 -17.64 19.15 -16.47
CA MET A 10 -16.29 18.59 -16.49
C MET A 10 -16.22 17.23 -15.80
N LEU A 11 -16.89 17.08 -14.65
CA LEU A 11 -16.98 15.79 -13.95
C LEU A 11 -17.66 14.73 -14.81
N LYS A 12 -18.82 15.05 -15.41
CA LYS A 12 -19.51 14.12 -16.33
C LYS A 12 -18.67 13.73 -17.54
N ALA A 13 -17.90 14.66 -18.10
CA ALA A 13 -16.98 14.35 -19.19
C ALA A 13 -15.88 13.38 -18.73
N CYS A 14 -15.39 13.52 -17.49
CA CYS A 14 -14.43 12.59 -16.90
C CYS A 14 -15.04 11.20 -16.66
N GLU A 15 -16.26 11.13 -16.10
CA GLU A 15 -16.98 9.86 -15.86
C GLU A 15 -17.32 9.12 -17.16
N ALA A 16 -17.65 9.86 -18.22
CA ALA A 16 -18.00 9.32 -19.52
C ALA A 16 -16.79 8.98 -20.40
N GLY A 17 -15.58 9.41 -20.03
CA GLY A 17 -14.41 9.26 -20.88
C GLY A 17 -14.40 10.20 -22.10
N ASP A 18 -15.22 11.25 -22.09
CA ASP A 18 -15.39 12.19 -23.21
C ASP A 18 -14.26 13.23 -23.23
N LEU A 19 -13.09 12.78 -23.70
CA LEU A 19 -11.91 13.61 -23.84
C LEU A 19 -12.15 14.86 -24.73
N PRO A 20 -12.83 14.78 -25.90
CA PRO A 20 -13.14 15.96 -26.70
C PRO A 20 -13.97 17.01 -25.94
N ALA A 21 -15.03 16.61 -25.24
CA ALA A 21 -15.82 17.54 -24.45
C ALA A 21 -15.01 18.16 -23.31
N LEU A 22 -14.18 17.36 -22.63
CA LEU A 22 -13.31 17.84 -21.57
C LEU A 22 -12.29 18.87 -22.08
N GLN A 23 -11.68 18.63 -23.25
CA GLN A 23 -10.74 19.56 -23.89
C GLN A 23 -11.42 20.90 -24.22
N GLN A 24 -12.63 20.87 -24.77
CA GLN A 24 -13.40 22.08 -25.06
C GLN A 24 -13.73 22.86 -23.77
N LEU A 25 -14.12 22.16 -22.70
CA LEU A 25 -14.38 22.78 -21.39
C LEU A 25 -13.13 23.45 -20.83
N PHE A 26 -11.96 22.77 -20.84
CA PHE A 26 -10.69 23.35 -20.39
C PHE A 26 -10.34 24.62 -21.20
N GLN A 27 -10.49 24.59 -22.52
CA GLN A 27 -10.24 25.74 -23.39
C GLN A 27 -11.17 26.93 -23.05
N SER A 28 -12.47 26.68 -22.84
CA SER A 28 -13.43 27.73 -22.47
C SER A 28 -13.08 28.39 -21.14
N GLN A 29 -12.43 27.65 -20.24
CA GLN A 29 -12.01 28.11 -18.92
C GLN A 29 -10.58 28.66 -18.91
N ASN A 30 -9.95 28.79 -20.08
CA ASN A 30 -8.57 29.23 -20.25
C ASN A 30 -7.57 28.40 -19.40
N ILE A 31 -7.89 27.12 -19.17
CA ILE A 31 -7.01 26.15 -18.51
C ILE A 31 -6.06 25.58 -19.58
N LYS A 32 -4.75 25.74 -19.36
CA LYS A 32 -3.71 25.46 -20.37
C LYS A 32 -2.58 24.64 -19.76
N PRO A 33 -1.73 23.98 -20.57
CA PRO A 33 -0.55 23.29 -20.05
C PRO A 33 0.29 24.19 -19.13
N GLY A 34 0.59 23.67 -17.94
CA GLY A 34 1.32 24.38 -16.89
C GLY A 34 0.42 25.14 -15.90
N THR A 35 -0.91 25.07 -16.02
CA THR A 35 -1.83 25.49 -14.96
C THR A 35 -1.54 24.71 -13.68
N GLN A 36 -1.53 25.40 -12.53
CA GLN A 36 -1.26 24.78 -11.23
C GLN A 36 -2.42 23.90 -10.78
N VAL A 37 -2.09 22.83 -10.05
CA VAL A 37 -3.08 21.96 -9.39
C VAL A 37 -3.98 22.79 -8.47
N ARG A 38 -5.29 22.59 -8.56
CA ARG A 38 -6.28 23.22 -7.67
C ARG A 38 -6.75 22.21 -6.63
N TRP A 39 -6.40 22.46 -5.38
CA TRP A 39 -6.76 21.59 -4.26
C TRP A 39 -8.10 21.88 -3.63
N GLN A 40 -8.49 23.16 -3.59
CA GLN A 40 -9.76 23.61 -3.04
C GLN A 40 -10.45 24.52 -4.04
N GLY A 41 -11.78 24.43 -4.12
CA GLY A 41 -12.58 25.52 -4.64
C GLY A 41 -12.43 26.70 -3.68
N PRO A 42 -12.09 27.92 -4.14
CA PRO A 42 -12.21 29.10 -3.28
C PRO A 42 -13.58 29.12 -2.59
N SER A 43 -13.60 29.40 -1.29
CA SER A 43 -14.84 29.51 -0.50
C SER A 43 -15.81 30.55 -1.10
N ASP A 44 -15.26 31.52 -1.85
CA ASP A 44 -15.98 32.57 -2.57
C ASP A 44 -15.91 32.40 -4.10
N SER A 45 -15.72 31.17 -4.59
CA SER A 45 -15.69 30.94 -6.05
C SER A 45 -17.02 31.31 -6.67
N PRO A 46 -17.02 31.88 -7.88
CA PRO A 46 -18.21 31.91 -8.71
C PRO A 46 -18.79 30.49 -8.80
N GLU A 47 -20.13 30.37 -8.77
CA GLU A 47 -20.85 29.09 -8.95
C GLU A 47 -20.42 28.33 -10.22
N ASP A 48 -19.76 29.02 -11.15
CA ASP A 48 -19.32 28.50 -12.45
C ASP A 48 -17.81 28.23 -12.54
N SER A 49 -17.12 28.03 -11.41
CA SER A 49 -15.69 27.71 -11.42
C SER A 49 -15.41 26.22 -11.75
N PRO A 50 -14.27 25.89 -12.37
CA PRO A 50 -13.86 24.50 -12.57
C PRO A 50 -13.70 23.76 -11.24
N PRO A 51 -13.92 22.44 -11.20
CA PRO A 51 -13.78 21.66 -9.98
C PRO A 51 -12.29 21.51 -9.60
N PRO A 52 -11.99 21.16 -8.33
CA PRO A 52 -10.65 20.77 -7.92
C PRO A 52 -10.05 19.67 -8.82
N THR A 53 -8.74 19.73 -9.05
CA THR A 53 -8.03 18.79 -9.93
C THR A 53 -8.20 17.34 -9.47
N HIS A 54 -8.17 17.11 -8.16
CA HIS A 54 -8.30 15.76 -7.61
C HIS A 54 -9.68 15.14 -7.86
N GLU A 55 -10.75 15.94 -7.95
CA GLU A 55 -12.08 15.43 -8.27
C GLU A 55 -12.15 14.95 -9.72
N LEU A 56 -11.57 15.71 -10.66
CA LEU A 56 -11.48 15.30 -12.08
C LEU A 56 -10.71 13.99 -12.23
N VAL A 57 -9.54 13.89 -11.58
CA VAL A 57 -8.72 12.69 -11.63
C VAL A 57 -9.45 11.50 -10.99
N THR A 58 -10.06 11.70 -9.82
CA THR A 58 -10.81 10.64 -9.11
C THR A 58 -12.00 10.14 -9.93
N ALA A 59 -12.76 11.03 -10.56
CA ALA A 59 -13.87 10.67 -11.45
C ALA A 59 -13.39 9.82 -12.64
N ALA A 60 -12.27 10.19 -13.26
CA ALA A 60 -11.70 9.41 -14.36
C ALA A 60 -11.13 8.05 -13.90
N ILE A 61 -10.56 7.98 -12.68
CA ILE A 61 -10.08 6.72 -12.06
C ILE A 61 -11.24 5.76 -11.83
N ALA A 62 -12.36 6.24 -11.30
CA ALA A 62 -13.53 5.41 -10.98
C ALA A 62 -14.10 4.64 -12.19
N HIS A 63 -13.80 5.12 -13.41
CA HIS A 63 -14.24 4.52 -14.66
C HIS A 63 -13.08 4.08 -15.57
N ALA A 64 -11.85 4.02 -15.03
CA ALA A 64 -10.65 3.58 -15.74
C ALA A 64 -10.31 4.33 -17.05
N HIS A 65 -10.63 5.64 -17.14
CA HIS A 65 -10.43 6.44 -18.35
C HIS A 65 -8.98 6.96 -18.50
N VAL A 66 -8.07 6.08 -18.92
CA VAL A 66 -6.64 6.38 -19.11
C VAL A 66 -6.38 7.63 -19.97
N PRO A 67 -7.03 7.85 -21.14
CA PRO A 67 -6.76 9.02 -21.97
C PRO A 67 -7.16 10.34 -21.31
N VAL A 68 -8.25 10.33 -20.54
CA VAL A 68 -8.71 11.49 -19.77
C VAL A 68 -7.70 11.84 -18.68
N ILE A 69 -7.21 10.85 -17.93
CA ILE A 69 -6.19 11.05 -16.90
C ILE A 69 -4.91 11.60 -17.52
N SER A 70 -4.41 10.98 -18.60
CA SER A 70 -3.23 11.44 -19.32
C SER A 70 -3.36 12.91 -19.77
N PHE A 71 -4.53 13.29 -20.30
CA PHE A 71 -4.82 14.68 -20.65
C PHE A 71 -4.79 15.60 -19.43
N ILE A 72 -5.49 15.26 -18.34
CA ILE A 72 -5.51 16.06 -17.12
C ILE A 72 -4.08 16.26 -16.58
N LEU A 73 -3.27 15.21 -16.50
CA LEU A 73 -1.87 15.28 -16.06
C LEU A 73 -0.99 16.13 -16.99
N SER A 74 -1.26 16.12 -18.31
CA SER A 74 -0.55 16.98 -19.26
C SER A 74 -0.83 18.47 -19.05
N ILE A 75 -2.05 18.79 -18.60
CA ILE A 75 -2.44 20.16 -18.28
C ILE A 75 -1.81 20.60 -16.96
N TYR A 76 -1.93 19.78 -15.92
CA TYR A 76 -1.41 20.05 -14.58
C TYR A 76 0.00 19.50 -14.36
N SER A 77 0.88 19.68 -15.35
CA SER A 77 2.23 19.07 -15.40
C SER A 77 3.21 19.50 -14.31
N LYS A 78 2.80 20.40 -13.41
CA LYS A 78 3.61 20.90 -12.29
C LYS A 78 2.84 20.71 -10.99
N GLY A 79 3.57 20.27 -9.98
CA GLY A 79 3.05 20.06 -8.64
C GLY A 79 2.76 18.59 -8.38
N ASP A 80 2.71 18.24 -7.10
CA ASP A 80 2.24 16.93 -6.69
C ASP A 80 0.72 16.88 -6.84
N ILE A 81 0.18 15.79 -7.36
CA ILE A 81 -1.27 15.52 -7.39
C ILE A 81 -1.68 14.46 -6.37
N SER A 82 -0.73 13.87 -5.65
CA SER A 82 -1.00 12.81 -4.67
C SER A 82 -1.90 13.33 -3.57
N CYS A 83 -3.05 12.68 -3.39
CA CYS A 83 -3.97 12.97 -2.30
C CYS A 83 -4.80 11.74 -1.95
N GLY A 84 -5.40 11.75 -0.76
CA GLY A 84 -6.11 10.59 -0.22
C GLY A 84 -7.29 10.15 -1.09
N THR A 85 -7.99 11.09 -1.75
CA THR A 85 -9.11 10.77 -2.65
C THR A 85 -8.66 10.03 -3.91
N ILE A 86 -7.56 10.45 -4.52
CA ILE A 86 -6.96 9.75 -5.67
C ILE A 86 -6.47 8.36 -5.25
N VAL A 87 -5.72 8.26 -4.15
CA VAL A 87 -5.20 6.99 -3.65
C VAL A 87 -6.33 6.03 -3.32
N GLN A 88 -7.39 6.49 -2.64
CA GLN A 88 -8.58 5.68 -2.37
C GLN A 88 -9.29 5.26 -3.66
N GLY A 89 -9.34 6.15 -4.67
CA GLY A 89 -9.86 5.83 -6.00
C GLY A 89 -9.14 4.64 -6.64
N ILE A 90 -7.80 4.62 -6.56
CA ILE A 90 -6.96 3.51 -7.08
C ILE A 90 -7.20 2.23 -6.28
N ILE A 91 -7.29 2.31 -4.96
CA ILE A 91 -7.59 1.13 -4.12
C ILE A 91 -8.96 0.55 -4.49
N ASN A 92 -9.96 1.39 -4.75
CA ASN A 92 -11.31 0.94 -5.09
C ASN A 92 -11.41 0.42 -6.53
N ASN A 93 -10.64 0.97 -7.46
CA ASN A 93 -10.62 0.60 -8.88
C ASN A 93 -9.17 0.44 -9.36
N PRO A 94 -8.48 -0.67 -9.00
CA PRO A 94 -7.09 -0.86 -9.36
C PRO A 94 -6.88 -0.88 -10.87
N SER A 95 -6.03 0.00 -11.36
CA SER A 95 -5.54 0.00 -12.73
C SER A 95 -4.06 0.34 -12.73
N LEU A 96 -3.22 -0.64 -13.09
CA LEU A 96 -1.77 -0.45 -13.13
C LEU A 96 -1.34 0.56 -14.18
N GLU A 97 -2.10 0.68 -15.27
CA GLU A 97 -1.82 1.67 -16.30
C GLU A 97 -2.04 3.10 -15.76
N ILE A 98 -3.14 3.31 -15.05
CA ILE A 98 -3.42 4.58 -14.37
C ILE A 98 -2.38 4.86 -13.29
N LEU A 99 -2.09 3.88 -12.43
CA LEU A 99 -1.09 4.04 -11.38
C LEU A 99 0.29 4.38 -11.96
N ALA A 100 0.68 3.76 -13.07
CA ALA A 100 1.93 4.08 -13.76
C ALA A 100 1.95 5.51 -14.32
N LEU A 101 0.83 6.03 -14.81
CA LEU A 101 0.73 7.44 -15.21
C LEU A 101 0.88 8.38 -14.02
N LEU A 102 0.17 8.09 -12.93
CA LEU A 102 0.21 8.89 -11.71
C LEU A 102 1.61 8.86 -11.07
N TYR A 103 2.26 7.70 -11.04
CA TYR A 103 3.63 7.55 -10.53
C TYR A 103 4.65 8.32 -11.36
N ARG A 104 4.55 8.30 -12.69
CA ARG A 104 5.43 9.10 -13.56
C ARG A 104 5.28 10.61 -13.31
N HIS A 105 4.08 11.06 -12.96
CA HIS A 105 3.80 12.45 -12.65
C HIS A 105 4.24 12.83 -11.22
N SER A 106 3.89 11.98 -10.26
CA SER A 106 4.05 12.16 -8.82
C SER A 106 4.63 10.88 -8.20
N PRO A 107 5.96 10.66 -8.24
CA PRO A 107 6.56 9.42 -7.74
C PRO A 107 6.27 9.15 -6.27
N GLY A 108 6.08 10.20 -5.46
CA GLY A 108 5.74 10.10 -4.04
C GLY A 108 4.38 9.44 -3.77
N ILE A 109 3.52 9.27 -4.78
CA ILE A 109 2.18 8.69 -4.59
C ILE A 109 2.23 7.30 -3.96
N VAL A 110 3.25 6.48 -4.26
CA VAL A 110 3.37 5.11 -3.71
C VAL A 110 3.67 5.08 -2.21
N ASN A 111 4.21 6.17 -1.67
CA ASN A 111 4.49 6.39 -0.25
C ASN A 111 3.47 7.37 0.36
N PHE A 112 2.30 7.52 -0.25
CA PHE A 112 1.29 8.43 0.27
C PHE A 112 0.84 8.03 1.67
N GLU A 113 0.90 8.98 2.60
CA GLU A 113 0.42 8.83 3.98
C GLU A 113 -0.93 9.53 4.14
N PHE A 114 -1.96 8.77 4.54
CA PHE A 114 -3.25 9.32 4.97
C PHE A 114 -3.13 9.95 6.36
N ASP A 115 -2.37 9.29 7.24
CA ASP A 115 -2.01 9.72 8.58
C ASP A 115 -0.81 8.85 9.05
N PRO A 116 -0.23 9.10 10.25
CA PRO A 116 0.92 8.33 10.73
C PRO A 116 0.70 6.81 10.84
N LEU A 117 -0.54 6.34 10.74
CA LEU A 117 -0.90 4.93 10.86
C LEU A 117 -1.25 4.27 9.52
N ARG A 118 -1.52 5.08 8.49
CA ARG A 118 -2.10 4.60 7.23
C ARG A 118 -1.33 5.16 6.05
N THR A 119 -0.61 4.29 5.36
CA THR A 119 0.00 4.54 4.04
C THR A 119 -0.84 3.92 2.93
N PHE A 120 -0.55 4.27 1.66
CA PHE A 120 -1.15 3.63 0.50
C PHE A 120 -1.04 2.10 0.58
N LEU A 121 0.15 1.57 0.88
CA LEU A 121 0.34 0.12 0.99
C LEU A 121 -0.50 -0.50 2.12
N THR A 122 -0.59 0.14 3.29
CA THR A 122 -1.41 -0.38 4.39
C THR A 122 -2.91 -0.38 4.07
N GLU A 123 -3.42 0.66 3.40
CA GLU A 123 -4.83 0.73 2.98
C GLU A 123 -5.11 -0.25 1.84
N ALA A 124 -4.18 -0.37 0.89
CA ALA A 124 -4.28 -1.36 -0.18
C ALA A 124 -4.34 -2.80 0.37
N CYS A 125 -3.64 -3.11 1.48
CA CYS A 125 -3.71 -4.43 2.14
C CYS A 125 -5.05 -4.70 2.84
N ARG A 126 -5.76 -3.66 3.29
CA ARG A 126 -7.13 -3.80 3.81
C ARG A 126 -8.10 -4.12 2.68
N GLY A 127 -7.82 -3.61 1.49
CA GLY A 127 -8.64 -3.78 0.30
C GLY A 127 -9.85 -2.85 0.30
N PRO A 128 -10.76 -2.98 -0.68
CA PRO A 128 -11.96 -2.18 -0.75
C PRO A 128 -12.86 -2.47 0.46
N GLN A 129 -13.60 -1.47 0.95
CA GLN A 129 -14.43 -1.59 2.15
C GLN A 129 -15.63 -2.57 2.01
N SER A 130 -15.76 -3.29 0.90
CA SER A 130 -16.83 -4.26 0.68
C SER A 130 -16.35 -5.69 1.00
N PRO A 131 -16.80 -6.29 2.11
CA PRO A 131 -16.27 -7.56 2.65
C PRO A 131 -16.67 -8.82 1.85
N SER A 132 -17.32 -8.69 0.69
CA SER A 132 -17.90 -9.80 -0.07
C SER A 132 -17.21 -10.12 -1.40
N THR A 133 -16.11 -9.46 -1.72
CA THR A 133 -15.40 -9.69 -2.98
C THR A 133 -14.06 -10.38 -2.71
N PRO A 134 -13.82 -11.59 -3.25
CA PRO A 134 -12.49 -12.19 -3.19
C PRO A 134 -11.48 -11.24 -3.83
N ALA A 135 -10.23 -11.26 -3.36
CA ALA A 135 -9.18 -10.45 -3.94
C ALA A 135 -9.11 -10.65 -5.45
N SER A 136 -9.30 -9.58 -6.21
CA SER A 136 -9.10 -9.62 -7.65
C SER A 136 -7.60 -9.77 -7.95
N SER A 137 -7.28 -10.32 -9.14
CA SER A 137 -5.92 -10.29 -9.67
C SER A 137 -5.31 -8.88 -9.63
N ASP A 138 -6.15 -7.87 -9.84
CA ASP A 138 -5.73 -6.47 -9.95
C ASP A 138 -5.34 -5.89 -8.60
N GLN A 139 -5.98 -6.32 -7.49
CA GLN A 139 -5.56 -5.93 -6.15
C GLN A 139 -4.21 -6.53 -5.77
N VAL A 140 -3.98 -7.79 -6.12
CA VAL A 140 -2.67 -8.42 -5.90
C VAL A 140 -1.61 -7.71 -6.75
N ALA A 141 -1.92 -7.39 -8.00
CA ALA A 141 -1.03 -6.67 -8.89
C ALA A 141 -0.73 -5.24 -8.40
N LEU A 142 -1.71 -4.56 -7.79
CA LEU A 142 -1.52 -3.27 -7.13
C LEU A 142 -0.50 -3.38 -5.98
N LEU A 143 -0.67 -4.35 -5.07
CA LEU A 143 0.28 -4.56 -3.97
C LEU A 143 1.69 -4.86 -4.49
N ASP A 144 1.79 -5.71 -5.51
CA ASP A 144 3.06 -6.09 -6.12
C ASP A 144 3.77 -4.87 -6.74
N TYR A 145 3.00 -4.05 -7.47
CA TYR A 145 3.46 -2.80 -8.06
C TYR A 145 3.97 -1.82 -7.00
N LEU A 146 3.20 -1.59 -5.93
CA LEU A 146 3.60 -0.69 -4.85
C LEU A 146 4.95 -1.11 -4.25
N LEU A 147 5.12 -2.40 -3.96
CA LEU A 147 6.36 -2.95 -3.41
C LEU A 147 7.55 -2.86 -4.39
N ASP A 148 7.31 -2.96 -5.70
CA ASP A 148 8.38 -2.79 -6.71
C ASP A 148 8.78 -1.33 -6.91
N HIS A 149 7.88 -0.39 -6.62
CA HIS A 149 8.10 1.04 -6.84
C HIS A 149 8.48 1.79 -5.56
N GLY A 150 8.82 1.06 -4.49
CA GLY A 150 9.44 1.63 -3.29
C GLY A 150 8.50 1.94 -2.14
N ALA A 151 7.27 1.40 -2.15
CA ALA A 151 6.40 1.46 -0.97
C ALA A 151 7.05 0.73 0.22
N ALA A 152 7.25 1.46 1.32
CA ALA A 152 7.84 0.92 2.54
C ALA A 152 6.82 0.06 3.31
N PRO A 153 7.10 -1.24 3.54
CA PRO A 153 6.15 -2.14 4.20
C PRO A 153 6.16 -2.03 5.73
N ASP A 154 7.16 -1.37 6.31
CA ASP A 154 7.31 -1.09 7.74
C ASP A 154 6.72 0.27 8.16
N GLU A 155 6.46 1.17 7.19
CA GLU A 155 5.78 2.43 7.41
C GLU A 155 4.27 2.24 7.67
N GLY A 156 3.72 3.09 8.54
CA GLY A 156 2.35 2.98 9.04
C GLY A 156 2.21 2.06 10.26
N ALA A 157 1.11 2.28 10.99
CA ALA A 157 0.70 1.69 12.26
C ALA A 157 1.75 1.70 13.42
N LEU A 158 1.55 2.62 14.38
CA LEU A 158 2.12 2.74 15.74
C LEU A 158 3.23 1.72 16.05
N GLY A 159 4.47 2.09 15.73
CA GLY A 159 5.65 1.34 16.20
C GLY A 159 6.02 0.11 15.38
N GLY A 160 5.83 0.15 14.05
CA GLY A 160 6.40 -0.85 13.13
C GLY A 160 5.49 -2.04 12.86
N CYS A 161 4.16 -1.85 12.89
CA CYS A 161 3.22 -2.90 12.45
C CYS A 161 3.02 -2.91 10.94
N GLY A 162 3.24 -1.76 10.29
CA GLY A 162 3.33 -1.61 8.83
C GLY A 162 2.19 -2.24 8.04
N ALA A 163 2.50 -2.68 6.82
CA ALA A 163 1.56 -3.33 5.91
C ALA A 163 1.26 -4.79 6.26
N LEU A 164 2.13 -5.47 7.03
CA LEU A 164 1.94 -6.87 7.42
C LEU A 164 0.69 -7.06 8.28
N LEU A 165 0.44 -6.16 9.24
CA LEU A 165 -0.73 -6.27 10.11
C LEU A 165 -2.04 -6.30 9.30
N PRO A 166 -2.39 -5.28 8.50
CA PRO A 166 -3.63 -5.32 7.72
C PRO A 166 -3.65 -6.45 6.70
N ALA A 167 -2.51 -6.85 6.12
CA ALA A 167 -2.46 -7.98 5.19
C ALA A 167 -2.86 -9.31 5.84
N ILE A 168 -2.48 -9.52 7.11
CA ILE A 168 -2.83 -10.72 7.88
C ILE A 168 -4.31 -10.68 8.28
N GLU A 169 -4.76 -9.53 8.77
CA GLU A 169 -6.13 -9.35 9.28
C GLU A 169 -7.17 -9.40 8.16
N SER A 170 -6.83 -8.90 6.97
CA SER A 170 -7.73 -8.96 5.81
C SER A 170 -7.87 -10.36 5.24
N GLY A 171 -6.87 -11.22 5.46
CA GLY A 171 -6.90 -12.64 5.09
C GLY A 171 -6.79 -12.92 3.59
N TRP A 172 -6.95 -11.92 2.72
CA TRP A 172 -6.94 -12.08 1.27
C TRP A 172 -5.57 -11.89 0.63
N VAL A 173 -4.65 -11.18 1.31
CA VAL A 173 -3.31 -10.91 0.77
C VAL A 173 -2.53 -12.23 0.63
N PRO A 174 -2.03 -12.57 -0.58
CA PRO A 174 -1.31 -13.82 -0.79
C PRO A 174 0.01 -13.89 -0.02
N LEU A 175 0.41 -15.13 0.32
CA LEU A 175 1.66 -15.39 1.05
C LEU A 175 2.91 -14.85 0.33
N GLU A 176 2.93 -14.89 -1.01
CA GLU A 176 4.05 -14.36 -1.80
C GLU A 176 4.20 -12.83 -1.67
N ILE A 177 3.10 -12.09 -1.52
CA ILE A 177 3.15 -10.64 -1.26
C ILE A 177 3.71 -10.37 0.14
N MET A 178 3.26 -11.12 1.16
CA MET A 178 3.81 -10.99 2.51
C MET A 178 5.29 -11.35 2.57
N LYS A 179 5.71 -12.37 1.82
CA LYS A 179 7.12 -12.75 1.66
C LYS A 179 7.92 -11.63 1.00
N LYS A 180 7.37 -10.95 0.00
CA LYS A 180 7.97 -9.76 -0.62
C LYS A 180 8.07 -8.60 0.37
N MET A 181 7.06 -8.35 1.21
CA MET A 181 7.11 -7.35 2.28
C MET A 181 8.25 -7.62 3.28
N LEU A 182 8.41 -8.87 3.74
CA LEU A 182 9.52 -9.26 4.61
C LEU A 182 10.88 -9.02 3.95
N ALA A 183 11.02 -9.39 2.67
CA ALA A 183 12.24 -9.15 1.90
C ALA A 183 12.54 -7.65 1.69
N ARG A 184 11.54 -6.78 1.84
CA ARG A 184 11.64 -5.33 1.73
C ARG A 184 11.72 -4.62 3.08
N GLY A 185 12.01 -5.35 4.17
CA GLY A 185 12.31 -4.75 5.47
C GLY A 185 11.14 -4.75 6.47
N ALA A 186 10.02 -5.40 6.17
CA ALA A 186 8.96 -5.52 7.15
C ALA A 186 9.42 -6.36 8.37
N VAL A 187 9.20 -5.83 9.57
CA VAL A 187 9.59 -6.46 10.84
C VAL A 187 8.38 -7.12 11.50
N VAL A 188 8.58 -8.30 12.10
CA VAL A 188 7.54 -9.00 12.86
C VAL A 188 7.64 -8.61 14.34
N GLY A 189 6.80 -7.67 14.74
CA GLY A 189 6.58 -7.30 16.14
C GLY A 189 5.48 -8.12 16.83
N ILE A 190 5.25 -7.84 18.12
CA ILE A 190 4.28 -8.57 18.96
C ILE A 190 2.83 -8.46 18.50
N ILE A 191 2.49 -7.34 17.87
CA ILE A 191 1.14 -7.08 17.34
C ILE A 191 0.94 -7.89 16.06
N VAL A 192 1.88 -7.80 15.11
CA VAL A 192 1.86 -8.57 13.85
C VAL A 192 1.85 -10.07 14.11
N PHE A 193 2.72 -10.57 14.99
CA PHE A 193 2.74 -11.97 15.39
C PHE A 193 1.42 -12.39 16.06
N GLY A 194 0.91 -11.54 16.97
CA GLY A 194 -0.37 -11.76 17.64
C GLY A 194 -1.55 -11.83 16.67
N ALA A 195 -1.55 -11.02 15.61
CA ALA A 195 -2.55 -11.09 14.56
C ALA A 195 -2.50 -12.42 13.82
N ALA A 196 -1.31 -12.91 13.44
CA ALA A 196 -1.18 -14.21 12.77
C ALA A 196 -1.70 -15.37 13.63
N VAL A 197 -1.41 -15.35 14.94
CA VAL A 197 -1.96 -16.30 15.92
C VAL A 197 -3.48 -16.20 16.02
N ARG A 198 -4.01 -14.99 16.22
CA ARG A 198 -5.46 -14.72 16.37
C ARG A 198 -6.24 -15.14 15.12
N MET A 199 -5.68 -14.89 13.94
CA MET A 199 -6.26 -15.22 12.65
C MET A 199 -6.00 -16.68 12.23
N ARG A 200 -5.29 -17.47 13.05
CA ARG A 200 -4.91 -18.87 12.78
C ARG A 200 -4.20 -19.05 11.43
N ARG A 201 -3.40 -18.07 11.02
CA ARG A 201 -2.64 -18.07 9.77
C ARG A 201 -1.35 -18.88 9.95
N VAL A 202 -1.49 -20.20 10.00
CA VAL A 202 -0.38 -21.14 10.19
C VAL A 202 0.66 -21.02 9.07
N ASP A 203 0.21 -20.77 7.84
CA ASP A 203 1.04 -20.45 6.68
C ASP A 203 1.94 -19.23 6.92
N VAL A 204 1.37 -18.15 7.44
CA VAL A 204 2.10 -16.91 7.75
C VAL A 204 3.06 -17.11 8.92
N LEU A 205 2.64 -17.85 9.96
CA LEU A 205 3.51 -18.18 11.09
C LEU A 205 4.76 -18.94 10.63
N ARG A 206 4.61 -19.94 9.74
CA ARG A 206 5.74 -20.65 9.13
C ARG A 206 6.64 -19.70 8.34
N LEU A 207 6.06 -18.81 7.55
CA LEU A 207 6.81 -17.79 6.80
C LEU A 207 7.63 -16.89 7.73
N PHE A 208 7.07 -16.47 8.87
CA PHE A 208 7.79 -15.64 9.84
C PHE A 208 9.04 -16.34 10.38
N PHE A 209 8.91 -17.57 10.86
CA PHE A 209 10.07 -18.32 11.35
C PHE A 209 11.09 -18.65 10.24
N GLU A 210 10.65 -18.71 8.98
CA GLU A 210 11.55 -18.96 7.87
C GLU A 210 12.35 -17.71 7.49
N LYS A 211 11.69 -16.56 7.34
CA LYS A 211 12.22 -15.39 6.61
C LYS A 211 12.18 -14.07 7.36
N ALA A 212 11.42 -13.94 8.44
CA ALA A 212 11.23 -12.65 9.08
C ALA A 212 12.40 -12.27 9.99
N GLU A 213 12.63 -10.97 10.07
CA GLU A 213 13.29 -10.36 11.20
C GLU A 213 12.24 -10.09 12.30
N PHE A 214 12.51 -10.58 13.51
CA PHE A 214 11.67 -10.34 14.67
C PHE A 214 12.15 -9.09 15.40
N SER A 215 11.24 -8.25 15.88
CA SER A 215 11.63 -7.10 16.68
C SER A 215 12.32 -7.56 17.97
N GLY A 216 13.30 -6.79 18.47
CA GLY A 216 14.07 -7.16 19.67
C GLY A 216 13.24 -7.30 20.95
N GLN A 217 11.99 -6.83 20.95
CA GLN A 217 11.02 -7.00 22.03
C GLN A 217 10.31 -8.37 22.02
N LEU A 218 10.48 -9.15 20.96
CA LEU A 218 9.82 -10.44 20.79
C LEU A 218 10.78 -11.59 21.12
N ASP A 219 10.90 -11.91 22.41
CA ASP A 219 11.67 -13.06 22.86
C ASP A 219 10.89 -14.38 22.69
N PRO A 220 11.57 -15.55 22.61
CA PRO A 220 10.92 -16.84 22.41
C PRO A 220 9.83 -17.18 23.44
N GLN A 221 10.00 -16.76 24.70
CA GLN A 221 9.02 -17.06 25.75
C GLN A 221 7.73 -16.27 25.50
N THR A 222 7.83 -14.98 25.18
CA THR A 222 6.68 -14.15 24.80
C THR A 222 5.92 -14.70 23.59
N ILE A 223 6.65 -15.16 22.57
CA ILE A 223 6.07 -15.80 21.37
C ILE A 223 5.24 -17.04 21.76
N LEU A 224 5.83 -17.92 22.59
CA LEU A 224 5.21 -19.17 22.99
C LEU A 224 4.01 -18.96 23.91
N GLU A 225 4.07 -18.01 24.84
CA GLU A 225 2.95 -17.63 25.71
C GLU A 225 1.75 -17.16 24.90
N LYS A 226 1.99 -16.32 23.87
CA LYS A 226 0.92 -15.82 23.01
C LYS A 226 0.29 -16.93 22.18
N ALA A 227 1.09 -17.87 21.66
CA ALA A 227 0.59 -19.04 20.97
C ALA A 227 -0.25 -19.94 21.89
N ARG A 228 0.22 -20.23 23.11
CA ARG A 228 -0.52 -21.02 24.10
C ARG A 228 -1.84 -20.37 24.50
N GLY A 229 -1.85 -19.04 24.67
CA GLY A 229 -3.05 -18.27 24.97
C GLY A 229 -4.16 -18.37 23.91
N SER A 230 -3.83 -18.76 22.67
CA SER A 230 -4.82 -18.99 21.61
C SER A 230 -5.65 -20.26 21.82
N GLY A 231 -5.11 -21.25 22.56
CA GLY A 231 -5.70 -22.59 22.70
C GLY A 231 -5.64 -23.46 21.44
N ASP A 232 -5.09 -22.96 20.33
CA ASP A 232 -5.00 -23.70 19.07
C ASP A 232 -3.74 -24.59 19.02
N ARG A 233 -3.95 -25.91 18.97
CA ARG A 233 -2.86 -26.90 19.03
C ARG A 233 -1.94 -26.82 17.81
N GLU A 234 -2.48 -26.50 16.64
CA GLU A 234 -1.68 -26.41 15.41
C GLU A 234 -0.79 -25.16 15.46
N VAL A 235 -1.36 -24.02 15.86
CA VAL A 235 -0.60 -22.79 16.08
C VAL A 235 0.51 -23.01 17.10
N VAL A 236 0.21 -23.63 18.25
CA VAL A 236 1.21 -23.93 19.29
C VAL A 236 2.33 -24.83 18.75
N ALA A 237 1.98 -25.88 18.00
CA ALA A 237 2.97 -26.79 17.43
C ALA A 237 3.91 -26.09 16.43
N VAL A 238 3.37 -25.26 15.54
CA VAL A 238 4.17 -24.50 14.57
C VAL A 238 5.08 -23.48 15.24
N VAL A 239 4.60 -22.83 16.29
CA VAL A 239 5.39 -21.86 17.05
C VAL A 239 6.52 -22.55 17.82
N ASP A 240 6.24 -23.67 18.50
CA ASP A 240 7.25 -24.45 19.20
C ASP A 240 8.35 -24.97 18.25
N GLU A 241 7.96 -25.49 17.08
CA GLU A 241 8.89 -25.91 16.04
C GLU A 241 9.73 -24.73 15.49
N GLY A 242 9.08 -23.58 15.26
CA GLY A 242 9.71 -22.37 14.76
C GLY A 242 10.77 -21.81 15.72
N ILE A 243 10.48 -21.77 17.01
CA ILE A 243 11.43 -21.32 18.05
C ILE A 243 12.67 -22.23 18.07
N LYS A 244 12.49 -23.55 18.08
CA LYS A 244 13.60 -24.51 18.03
C LYS A 244 14.51 -24.28 16.82
N LYS A 245 13.92 -24.00 15.65
CA LYS A 245 14.67 -23.67 14.43
C LYS A 245 15.45 -22.36 14.55
N LEU A 246 14.88 -21.33 15.17
CA LEU A 246 15.58 -20.06 15.41
C LEU A 246 16.79 -20.24 16.34
N GLU A 247 16.64 -21.01 17.42
CA GLU A 247 17.73 -21.32 18.35
C GLU A 247 18.87 -22.09 17.66
N GLN A 248 18.53 -23.11 16.84
CA GLN A 248 19.50 -23.85 16.06
C GLN A 248 20.30 -22.95 15.10
N ARG A 249 19.64 -22.01 14.42
CA ARG A 249 20.31 -21.04 13.52
C ARG A 249 21.26 -20.12 14.27
N LYS A 250 20.88 -19.66 15.47
CA LYS A 250 21.74 -18.82 16.32
C LYS A 250 22.98 -19.58 16.77
N ASN A 251 22.82 -20.81 17.23
CA ASN A 251 23.94 -21.66 17.68
C ASN A 251 24.90 -21.98 16.51
N ALA A 252 24.37 -22.34 15.34
CA ALA A 252 25.18 -22.60 14.15
C ALA A 252 25.95 -21.35 13.66
N SER A 253 25.34 -20.17 13.74
CA SER A 253 25.99 -18.91 13.39
C SER A 253 27.12 -18.54 14.37
N GLN A 254 26.96 -18.84 15.66
CA GLN A 254 27.97 -18.62 16.69
C GLN A 254 29.16 -19.59 16.56
N GLU A 255 28.90 -20.87 16.29
CA GLU A 255 29.95 -21.87 16.03
C GLU A 255 30.73 -21.57 14.73
N GLY A 256 30.03 -21.12 13.68
CA GLY A 256 30.66 -20.70 12.42
C GLY A 256 31.52 -19.44 12.55
N ALA A 257 31.07 -18.45 13.33
CA ALA A 257 31.85 -17.23 13.61
C ALA A 257 33.08 -17.52 14.50
N SER A 258 32.95 -18.42 15.48
CA SER A 258 34.05 -18.90 16.33
C SER A 258 35.13 -19.66 15.54
N ASN A 259 34.74 -20.36 14.47
CA ASN A 259 35.67 -21.10 13.60
C ASN A 259 36.37 -20.22 12.55
N SER A 260 35.89 -18.99 12.31
CA SER A 260 36.46 -18.04 11.33
C SER A 260 37.59 -17.18 11.89
N TRP A 261 37.54 -16.84 13.18
CA TRP A 261 38.55 -16.00 13.87
C TRP A 261 39.99 -16.52 13.68
N TRP A 262 40.21 -17.84 13.72
CA TRP A 262 41.57 -18.43 13.71
C TRP A 262 42.18 -18.59 12.31
N GLN A 263 41.39 -18.45 11.24
CA GLN A 263 41.90 -18.55 9.87
C GLN A 263 42.66 -17.29 9.41
N PHE A 264 42.50 -16.16 10.12
CA PHE A 264 43.26 -14.93 9.86
C PHE A 264 44.71 -14.97 10.36
N TRP A 265 45.10 -15.94 11.19
CA TRP A 265 46.44 -15.99 11.81
C TRP A 265 47.39 -17.05 11.21
N LYS A 266 47.05 -17.67 10.07
CA LYS A 266 47.90 -18.67 9.39
C LYS A 266 48.70 -18.14 8.19
N GLN A 267 48.74 -16.82 7.96
CA GLN A 267 49.55 -16.20 6.89
C GLN A 267 50.30 -14.92 7.32
N ALA A 268 50.72 -14.82 8.59
CA ALA A 268 51.62 -13.76 9.06
C ALA A 268 52.91 -14.38 9.62
#